data_AF-A0A6P0Q1V5-F1
#
_entry.id   AF-A0A6P0Q1V5-F1
#
_cell.length_a   1.000
_cell.length_b   1.000
_cell.length_c   1.000
_cell.angle_alpha   90.00
_cell.angle_beta   90.00
_cell.angle_gamma   90.00
#
_symmetry.space_group_name_H-M   'P 1'
#
loop_
_entity.id
_entity.type
_entity.pdbx_description
1 polymer ?
#
loop_
_entity_poly.entity_id
_entity_poly.type
_entity_poly.pdbx_seq_one_letter_code
_entity_poly.pdbx_strand_id
1 'polypeptide(L)'
;MTWEIASVVAESVAPILGRKIQTRLTPADIHKAVEQGLKAALMREEPLAPEQRLFYYSAPDAIAFFLEDFFQDREVQEELHKPLQEDNKIPLTPLLVEKFKQVASNYAPTQPQDSFILPWMETFVKTYSEKTSSYLEFQLTKENYFQQISNSVDEVKFAGMLVGPQDGNHAIKLDQIFVMPEVEVLHPPSSQRPVELRAFHPQVALPDQSWQPLRTQTVKKTLAQYLLAVKTWQATSAKSRNVILLGAPGSGKTTLMNYVAVMLAQKQPEAIGLAPDIDWLPILIDIRDWVE
;
A
#
# COMPACT_ATOMS: atom_id res chain seq x y z
N MET A 1 22.08 14.05 -3.15
CA MET A 1 22.85 13.53 -4.29
C MET A 1 22.59 12.04 -4.55
N THR A 2 23.05 11.08 -3.72
CA THR A 2 22.79 9.63 -3.96
C THR A 2 21.29 9.28 -4.04
N TRP A 3 20.48 9.96 -3.24
CA TRP A 3 19.02 9.79 -3.20
C TRP A 3 18.28 10.31 -4.42
N GLU A 4 18.74 11.42 -4.99
CA GLU A 4 18.12 12.03 -6.16
C GLU A 4 18.36 11.16 -7.40
N ILE A 5 19.59 10.65 -7.58
CA ILE A 5 19.93 9.75 -8.69
C ILE A 5 19.06 8.48 -8.63
N ALA A 6 18.98 7.83 -7.46
CA ALA A 6 18.21 6.60 -7.33
C ALA A 6 16.71 6.79 -7.59
N SER A 7 16.14 7.92 -7.13
CA SER A 7 14.72 8.25 -7.36
C SER A 7 14.46 8.53 -8.84
N VAL A 8 15.28 9.38 -9.48
CA VAL A 8 15.12 9.75 -10.90
C VAL A 8 15.19 8.52 -11.80
N VAL A 9 16.20 7.67 -11.59
CA VAL A 9 16.35 6.44 -12.37
C VAL A 9 15.18 5.49 -12.12
N ALA A 10 14.72 5.34 -10.87
CA ALA A 10 13.58 4.48 -10.57
C ALA A 10 12.28 4.96 -11.21
N GLU A 11 12.02 6.27 -11.25
CA GLU A 11 10.87 6.88 -11.92
C GLU A 11 10.85 6.57 -13.42
N SER A 12 12.01 6.57 -14.07
CA SER A 12 12.17 6.22 -15.49
C SER A 12 12.00 4.72 -15.75
N VAL A 13 12.57 3.88 -14.87
CA VAL A 13 12.68 2.43 -15.08
C VAL A 13 11.41 1.66 -14.69
N ALA A 14 10.73 2.05 -13.61
CA ALA A 14 9.58 1.30 -13.10
C ALA A 14 8.43 1.13 -14.10
N PRO A 15 8.03 2.16 -14.89
CA PRO A 15 7.02 2.00 -15.93
C PRO A 15 7.43 1.01 -17.02
N ILE A 16 8.72 0.91 -17.33
CA ILE A 16 9.25 0.03 -18.37
C ILE A 16 9.17 -1.42 -17.90
N LEU A 17 9.62 -1.68 -16.67
CA LEU A 17 9.54 -3.00 -16.05
C LEU A 17 8.09 -3.44 -15.78
N GLY A 18 7.19 -2.48 -15.52
CA GLY A 18 5.76 -2.76 -15.30
C GLY A 18 4.93 -2.96 -16.57
N ARG A 19 5.38 -2.50 -17.75
CA ARG A 19 4.59 -2.51 -19.00
C ARG A 19 4.51 -3.87 -19.70
N LYS A 20 5.48 -4.75 -19.50
CA LYS A 20 5.64 -5.94 -20.36
C LYS A 20 4.95 -7.21 -19.85
N ILE A 21 4.41 -7.23 -18.62
CA ILE A 21 3.99 -8.47 -17.95
C ILE A 21 2.76 -8.22 -17.07
N GLN A 22 1.88 -9.22 -16.91
CA GLN A 22 0.97 -9.30 -15.75
C GLN A 22 1.83 -9.47 -14.48
N THR A 23 2.43 -8.38 -13.99
CA THR A 23 3.19 -8.41 -12.75
C THR A 23 2.22 -8.58 -11.59
N ARG A 24 2.58 -9.41 -10.61
CA ARG A 24 1.85 -9.47 -9.32
C ARG A 24 2.09 -8.23 -8.45
N LEU A 25 3.06 -7.41 -8.84
CA LEU A 25 3.45 -6.16 -8.18
C LEU A 25 2.85 -4.95 -8.88
N THR A 26 2.57 -3.91 -8.10
CA THR A 26 2.15 -2.61 -8.64
C THR A 26 3.35 -1.84 -9.19
N PRO A 27 3.16 -0.87 -10.11
CA PRO A 27 4.24 0.01 -10.57
C PRO A 27 4.95 0.74 -9.43
N ALA A 28 4.23 1.07 -8.35
CA ALA A 28 4.80 1.69 -7.16
C ALA A 28 5.72 0.74 -6.38
N ASP A 29 5.40 -0.56 -6.33
CA ASP A 29 6.25 -1.56 -5.70
C ASP A 29 7.54 -1.77 -6.51
N ILE A 30 7.43 -1.82 -7.83
CA ILE A 30 8.58 -1.92 -8.75
C ILE A 30 9.49 -0.70 -8.59
N HIS A 31 8.92 0.51 -8.57
CA HIS A 31 9.65 1.75 -8.31
C HIS A 31 10.45 1.68 -7.01
N LYS A 32 9.79 1.32 -5.90
CA LYS A 32 10.46 1.18 -4.60
C LYS A 32 11.57 0.14 -4.65
N ALA A 33 11.37 -0.99 -5.32
CA ALA A 33 12.40 -2.04 -5.40
C ALA A 33 13.65 -1.56 -6.15
N VAL A 34 13.48 -0.92 -7.32
CA VAL A 34 14.59 -0.35 -8.10
C VAL A 34 15.29 0.74 -7.32
N GLU A 35 14.53 1.68 -6.74
CA GLU A 35 15.05 2.78 -5.94
C GLU A 35 15.90 2.25 -4.77
N GLN A 36 15.38 1.29 -4.00
CA GLN A 36 16.10 0.71 -2.87
C GLN A 36 17.34 -0.07 -3.31
N GLY A 37 17.28 -0.80 -4.43
CA GLY A 37 18.44 -1.48 -5.01
C GLY A 37 19.55 -0.49 -5.36
N LEU A 38 19.21 0.59 -6.06
CA LEU A 38 20.17 1.64 -6.45
C LEU A 38 20.73 2.37 -5.23
N LYS A 39 19.87 2.69 -4.27
CA LYS A 39 20.29 3.30 -2.99
C LYS A 39 21.31 2.43 -2.27
N ALA A 40 21.06 1.13 -2.13
CA ALA A 40 21.99 0.22 -1.47
C ALA A 40 23.34 0.12 -2.21
N ALA A 41 23.30 0.05 -3.54
CA ALA A 41 24.51 -0.03 -4.36
C ALA A 41 25.35 1.27 -4.28
N LEU A 42 24.71 2.44 -4.31
CA LEU A 42 25.38 3.73 -4.13
C LEU A 42 25.90 3.92 -2.69
N MET A 43 25.12 3.52 -1.67
CA MET A 43 25.51 3.64 -0.26
C MET A 43 26.68 2.76 0.13
N ARG A 44 26.83 1.59 -0.51
CA ARG A 44 27.99 0.70 -0.30
C ARG A 44 29.32 1.45 -0.41
N GLU A 45 29.36 2.46 -1.28
CA GLU A 45 30.58 3.20 -1.60
C GLU A 45 30.79 4.43 -0.72
N GLU A 46 29.81 4.83 0.11
CA GLU A 46 29.94 5.98 1.02
C GLU A 46 31.14 5.86 1.97
N PRO A 47 31.44 4.69 2.58
CA PRO A 47 32.61 4.53 3.44
C PRO A 47 33.94 4.52 2.68
N LEU A 48 33.93 4.36 1.36
CA LEU A 48 35.14 4.31 0.55
C LEU A 48 35.69 5.71 0.27
N ALA A 49 37.01 5.80 0.08
CA ALA A 49 37.63 7.02 -0.42
C ALA A 49 37.01 7.38 -1.78
N PRO A 50 36.85 8.67 -2.13
CA PRO A 50 36.22 9.09 -3.39
C PRO A 50 36.81 8.40 -4.62
N GLU A 51 38.13 8.26 -4.67
CA GLU A 51 38.89 7.61 -5.74
C GLU A 51 38.59 6.10 -5.89
N GLN A 52 37.95 5.49 -4.90
CA GLN A 52 37.57 4.07 -4.88
C GLN A 52 36.06 3.88 -5.15
N ARG A 53 35.37 4.92 -5.62
CA ARG A 53 33.95 4.87 -5.96
C ARG A 53 33.78 4.61 -7.44
N LEU A 54 32.76 3.82 -7.80
CA LEU A 54 32.49 3.41 -9.17
C LEU A 54 32.41 4.61 -10.11
N PHE A 55 31.69 5.66 -9.72
CA PHE A 55 31.44 6.84 -10.54
C PHE A 55 32.25 8.08 -10.15
N TYR A 56 33.44 7.91 -9.55
CA TYR A 56 34.24 9.03 -9.01
C TYR A 56 34.39 10.23 -9.96
N TYR A 57 34.65 9.99 -11.24
CA TYR A 57 34.89 11.03 -12.24
C TYR A 57 33.62 11.57 -12.92
N SER A 58 32.43 11.11 -12.51
CA SER A 58 31.18 11.37 -13.21
C SER A 58 30.31 12.39 -12.48
N ALA A 59 29.70 13.31 -13.24
CA ALA A 59 28.70 14.22 -12.69
C ALA A 59 27.40 13.46 -12.36
N PRO A 60 26.61 13.90 -11.35
CA PRO A 60 25.36 13.23 -10.95
C PRO A 60 24.39 12.99 -12.11
N ASP A 61 24.18 13.99 -12.97
CA ASP A 61 23.27 13.87 -14.12
C ASP A 61 23.78 12.85 -15.14
N ALA A 62 25.10 12.81 -15.37
CA ALA A 62 25.71 11.82 -16.26
C ALA A 62 25.53 10.39 -15.74
N ILE A 63 25.58 10.20 -14.41
CA ILE A 63 25.31 8.90 -13.78
C ILE A 63 23.84 8.50 -13.98
N ALA A 64 22.91 9.43 -13.76
CA ALA A 64 21.48 9.16 -13.95
C ALA A 64 21.18 8.73 -15.40
N PHE A 65 21.65 9.49 -16.40
CA PHE A 65 21.48 9.15 -17.82
C PHE A 65 22.11 7.81 -18.18
N PHE A 66 23.32 7.55 -17.71
CA PHE A 66 23.99 6.27 -17.94
C PHE A 66 23.20 5.09 -17.37
N LEU A 67 22.71 5.21 -16.12
CA LEU A 67 21.92 4.15 -15.49
C LEU A 67 20.57 3.96 -16.19
N GLU A 68 19.92 5.05 -16.62
CA GLU A 68 18.72 4.96 -17.44
C GLU A 68 18.98 4.17 -18.73
N ASP A 69 20.02 4.50 -19.48
CA ASP A 69 20.41 3.75 -20.70
C ASP A 69 20.70 2.27 -20.40
N PHE A 70 21.38 1.97 -19.30
CA PHE A 70 21.62 0.60 -18.87
C PHE A 70 20.32 -0.18 -18.62
N PHE A 71 19.34 0.43 -17.95
CA PHE A 71 18.03 -0.22 -17.71
C PHE A 71 17.11 -0.23 -18.94
N GLN A 72 17.41 0.56 -19.98
CA GLN A 72 16.72 0.47 -21.28
C GLN A 72 17.17 -0.75 -22.09
N ASP A 73 18.33 -1.35 -21.78
CA ASP A 73 18.81 -2.56 -22.45
C ASP A 73 17.80 -3.71 -22.29
N ARG A 74 17.52 -4.38 -23.40
CA ARG A 74 16.50 -5.42 -23.46
C ARG A 74 16.85 -6.62 -22.60
N GLU A 75 18.10 -7.07 -22.62
CA GLU A 75 18.54 -8.24 -21.87
C GLU A 75 18.58 -7.93 -20.36
N VAL A 76 18.96 -6.70 -20.00
CA VAL A 76 18.86 -6.20 -18.62
C VAL A 76 17.39 -6.25 -18.14
N GLN A 77 16.44 -5.76 -18.94
CA GLN A 77 15.02 -5.84 -18.58
C GLN A 77 14.54 -7.28 -18.43
N GLU A 78 14.92 -8.17 -19.33
CA GLU A 78 14.55 -9.59 -19.28
C GLU A 78 15.06 -10.26 -17.99
N GLU A 79 16.27 -9.94 -17.53
CA GLU A 79 16.80 -10.42 -16.25
C GLU A 79 16.05 -9.83 -15.04
N LEU A 80 15.80 -8.52 -15.04
CA LEU A 80 15.12 -7.85 -13.93
C LEU A 80 13.64 -8.20 -13.83
N HIS A 81 13.02 -8.67 -14.91
CA HIS A 81 11.66 -9.19 -14.87
C HIS A 81 11.52 -10.54 -14.17
N LYS A 82 12.57 -11.38 -14.14
CA LYS A 82 12.51 -12.72 -13.52
C LYS A 82 11.99 -12.69 -12.08
N PRO A 83 12.53 -11.87 -11.16
CA PRO A 83 12.02 -11.77 -9.79
C PRO A 83 10.61 -11.18 -9.67
N LEU A 84 10.03 -10.60 -10.74
CA LEU A 84 8.67 -10.04 -10.72
C LEU A 84 7.61 -11.08 -11.10
N GLN A 85 8.01 -12.17 -11.74
CA GLN A 85 7.14 -13.22 -12.27
C GLN A 85 7.07 -14.45 -11.37
N GLU A 86 8.21 -14.86 -10.84
CA GLU A 86 8.35 -16.10 -10.10
C GLU A 86 9.12 -15.86 -8.79
N ASP A 87 8.65 -16.52 -7.73
CA ASP A 87 9.25 -16.43 -6.41
C ASP A 87 10.69 -16.95 -6.45
N ASN A 88 11.59 -16.26 -5.73
CA ASN A 88 13.00 -16.63 -5.54
C ASN A 88 13.86 -16.70 -6.83
N LYS A 89 13.38 -16.19 -7.97
CA LYS A 89 14.27 -16.00 -9.13
C LYS A 89 15.14 -14.76 -8.94
N ILE A 90 16.45 -14.94 -9.11
CA ILE A 90 17.44 -13.88 -8.97
C ILE A 90 17.98 -13.52 -10.37
N PRO A 91 18.10 -12.22 -10.71
CA PRO A 91 18.77 -11.78 -11.93
C PRO A 91 20.20 -12.32 -12.04
N LEU A 92 20.65 -12.65 -13.26
CA LEU A 92 22.02 -13.12 -13.50
C LEU A 92 23.03 -11.96 -13.42
N THR A 93 23.66 -11.80 -12.26
CA THR A 93 24.71 -10.77 -12.04
C THR A 93 25.80 -10.75 -13.12
N PRO A 94 26.34 -11.89 -13.61
CA PRO A 94 27.38 -11.85 -14.64
C PRO A 94 26.92 -11.20 -15.95
N LEU A 95 25.68 -11.47 -16.39
CA LEU A 95 25.10 -10.86 -17.57
C LEU A 95 24.92 -9.35 -17.37
N LEU A 96 24.40 -8.95 -16.21
CA LEU A 96 24.21 -7.54 -15.89
C LEU A 96 25.54 -6.78 -15.84
N VAL A 97 26.60 -7.39 -15.31
CA VAL A 97 27.95 -6.80 -15.32
C VAL A 97 28.49 -6.66 -16.75
N GLU A 98 28.31 -7.68 -17.60
CA GLU A 98 28.72 -7.63 -19.01
C GLU A 98 28.02 -6.48 -19.75
N LYS A 99 26.69 -6.36 -19.59
CA LYS A 99 25.91 -5.28 -20.19
C LYS A 99 26.28 -3.91 -19.64
N PHE A 100 26.52 -3.81 -18.35
CA PHE A 100 26.97 -2.56 -17.73
C PHE A 100 28.29 -2.08 -18.34
N LYS A 101 29.26 -2.98 -18.54
CA LYS A 101 30.54 -2.68 -19.23
C LYS A 101 30.33 -2.30 -20.70
N GLN A 102 29.41 -2.97 -21.39
CA GLN A 102 29.08 -2.67 -22.79
C GLN A 102 28.49 -1.26 -22.93
N VAL A 103 27.55 -0.87 -22.06
CA VAL A 103 26.96 0.48 -22.04
C VAL A 103 28.02 1.52 -21.67
N ALA A 104 28.87 1.23 -20.68
CA ALA A 104 29.94 2.13 -20.26
C ALA A 104 30.96 2.41 -21.37
N SER A 105 31.25 1.41 -22.19
CA SER A 105 32.15 1.56 -23.34
C SER A 105 31.60 2.51 -24.41
N ASN A 106 30.27 2.65 -24.49
CA ASN A 106 29.59 3.51 -25.45
C ASN A 106 29.27 4.91 -24.87
N TYR A 107 29.44 5.11 -23.56
CA TYR A 107 29.04 6.33 -22.86
C TYR A 107 30.24 7.04 -22.23
N ALA A 108 30.97 7.81 -23.05
CA ALA A 108 32.19 8.52 -22.65
C ALA A 108 32.07 9.43 -21.39
N PRO A 109 30.93 10.09 -21.09
CA PRO A 109 30.80 10.93 -19.90
C PRO A 109 30.80 10.20 -18.55
N THR A 110 30.48 8.90 -18.53
CA THR A 110 30.65 8.07 -17.33
C THR A 110 31.82 7.13 -17.54
N GLN A 111 32.81 7.22 -16.66
CA GLN A 111 33.95 6.30 -16.64
C GLN A 111 33.89 5.43 -15.39
N PRO A 112 32.99 4.43 -15.34
CA PRO A 112 32.88 3.55 -14.20
C PRO A 112 34.17 2.75 -14.03
N GLN A 113 34.64 2.65 -12.80
CA GLN A 113 35.82 1.86 -12.47
C GLN A 113 35.53 0.35 -12.53
N ASP A 114 36.21 -0.36 -13.43
CA ASP A 114 35.92 -1.78 -13.74
C ASP A 114 35.93 -2.69 -12.50
N SER A 115 36.86 -2.47 -11.58
CA SER A 115 37.02 -3.25 -10.34
C SER A 115 35.84 -3.13 -9.38
N PHE A 116 35.03 -2.08 -9.50
CA PHE A 116 33.90 -1.82 -8.61
C PHE A 116 32.55 -2.19 -9.24
N ILE A 117 32.49 -2.48 -10.54
CA ILE A 117 31.24 -2.84 -11.25
C ILE A 117 30.60 -4.10 -10.62
N LEU A 118 31.39 -5.16 -10.43
CA LEU A 118 30.87 -6.42 -9.90
C LEU A 118 30.33 -6.26 -8.46
N PRO A 119 31.09 -5.74 -7.48
CA PRO A 119 30.58 -5.52 -6.12
C PRO A 119 29.34 -4.60 -6.05
N TRP A 120 29.29 -3.59 -6.92
CA TRP A 120 28.15 -2.69 -7.04
C TRP A 120 26.91 -3.44 -7.55
N MET A 121 27.07 -4.21 -8.64
CA MET A 121 25.99 -4.97 -9.25
C MET A 121 25.47 -6.08 -8.33
N GLU A 122 26.35 -6.78 -7.62
CA GLU A 122 25.95 -7.77 -6.61
C GLU A 122 25.08 -7.16 -5.52
N THR A 123 25.43 -5.95 -5.07
CA THR A 123 24.67 -5.25 -4.03
C THR A 123 23.31 -4.80 -4.56
N PHE A 124 23.28 -4.23 -5.77
CA PHE A 124 22.04 -3.88 -6.45
C PHE A 124 21.11 -5.09 -6.61
N VAL A 125 21.59 -6.16 -7.23
CA VAL A 125 20.81 -7.37 -7.54
C VAL A 125 20.29 -8.02 -6.26
N LYS A 126 21.13 -8.12 -5.22
CA LYS A 126 20.73 -8.68 -3.93
C LYS A 126 19.58 -7.88 -3.33
N THR A 127 19.75 -6.57 -3.14
CA THR A 127 18.73 -5.73 -2.50
C THR A 127 17.46 -5.64 -3.35
N TYR A 128 17.59 -5.51 -4.66
CA TYR A 128 16.45 -5.53 -5.58
C TYR A 128 15.63 -6.81 -5.42
N SER A 129 16.28 -7.98 -5.47
CA SER A 129 15.63 -9.28 -5.37
C SER A 129 14.98 -9.52 -4.00
N GLU A 130 15.63 -9.07 -2.92
CA GLU A 130 15.07 -9.14 -1.57
C GLU A 130 13.80 -8.27 -1.45
N LYS A 131 13.81 -7.06 -2.03
CA LYS A 131 12.66 -6.15 -1.99
C LYS A 131 11.51 -6.64 -2.86
N THR A 132 11.76 -7.09 -4.09
CA THR A 132 10.71 -7.65 -4.94
C THR A 132 10.07 -8.87 -4.28
N SER A 133 10.87 -9.77 -3.69
CA SER A 133 10.34 -10.94 -2.98
C SER A 133 9.47 -10.55 -1.79
N SER A 134 9.91 -9.60 -0.97
CA SER A 134 9.14 -9.11 0.17
C SER A 134 7.82 -8.43 -0.25
N TYR A 135 7.84 -7.66 -1.34
CA TYR A 135 6.62 -7.04 -1.87
C TYR A 135 5.68 -8.07 -2.47
N LEU A 136 6.19 -9.11 -3.13
CA LEU A 136 5.38 -10.22 -3.65
C LEU A 136 4.68 -10.95 -2.50
N GLU A 137 5.42 -11.29 -1.45
CA GLU A 137 4.88 -11.93 -0.25
C GLU A 137 3.80 -11.05 0.41
N PHE A 138 4.02 -9.73 0.49
CA PHE A 138 3.01 -8.80 0.99
C PHE A 138 1.75 -8.79 0.12
N GLN A 139 1.87 -8.72 -1.21
CA GLN A 139 0.70 -8.73 -2.09
C GLN A 139 -0.08 -10.06 -2.01
N LEU A 140 0.62 -11.19 -1.92
CA LEU A 140 0.00 -12.50 -1.71
C LEU A 140 -0.70 -12.59 -0.35
N THR A 141 -0.06 -12.10 0.71
CA THR A 141 -0.63 -12.07 2.07
C THR A 141 -1.85 -11.17 2.12
N LYS A 142 -1.79 -10.02 1.46
CA LYS A 142 -2.90 -9.07 1.34
C LYS A 142 -4.10 -9.69 0.62
N GLU A 143 -3.88 -10.38 -0.49
CA GLU A 143 -4.95 -11.08 -1.21
C GLU A 143 -5.58 -12.19 -0.35
N ASN A 144 -4.75 -12.98 0.35
CA ASN A 144 -5.24 -13.99 1.29
C ASN A 144 -6.07 -13.35 2.41
N TYR A 145 -5.61 -12.22 2.95
CA TYR A 145 -6.35 -11.47 3.95
C TYR A 145 -7.69 -10.94 3.41
N PHE A 146 -7.74 -10.45 2.17
CA PHE A 146 -9.01 -10.07 1.52
C PHE A 146 -9.96 -11.25 1.35
N GLN A 147 -9.44 -12.43 1.02
CA GLN A 147 -10.23 -13.65 0.97
C GLN A 147 -10.77 -14.03 2.36
N GLN A 148 -9.97 -13.84 3.42
CA GLN A 148 -10.42 -14.08 4.80
C GLN A 148 -11.53 -13.13 5.22
N ILE A 149 -11.42 -11.83 4.90
CA ILE A 149 -12.52 -10.86 5.12
C ILE A 149 -13.77 -11.31 4.38
N SER A 150 -13.64 -11.62 3.09
CA SER A 150 -14.77 -12.06 2.28
C SER A 150 -15.41 -13.31 2.88
N ASN A 151 -14.64 -14.33 3.25
CA ASN A 151 -15.22 -15.56 3.79
C ASN A 151 -15.84 -15.41 5.19
N SER A 152 -15.27 -14.57 6.06
CA SER A 152 -15.72 -14.43 7.45
C SER A 152 -16.81 -13.40 7.66
N VAL A 153 -16.90 -12.40 6.76
CA VAL A 153 -17.75 -11.23 6.92
C VAL A 153 -18.83 -11.11 5.85
N ASP A 154 -18.61 -11.65 4.65
CA ASP A 154 -19.59 -11.61 3.55
C ASP A 154 -20.77 -12.57 3.79
N GLU A 155 -20.56 -13.67 4.53
CA GLU A 155 -21.61 -14.64 4.83
C GLU A 155 -22.54 -14.17 5.96
N VAL A 156 -23.74 -13.70 5.61
CA VAL A 156 -24.78 -13.39 6.60
C VAL A 156 -25.60 -14.63 6.91
N LYS A 157 -25.54 -15.07 8.18
CA LYS A 157 -26.38 -16.15 8.71
C LYS A 157 -27.51 -15.56 9.55
N PHE A 158 -28.75 -15.79 9.12
CA PHE A 158 -29.94 -15.35 9.86
C PHE A 158 -30.19 -16.27 11.05
N ALA A 159 -29.71 -15.88 12.24
CA ALA A 159 -30.02 -16.60 13.47
C ALA A 159 -31.52 -16.45 13.83
N GLY A 160 -32.24 -17.57 13.96
CA GLY A 160 -33.63 -17.60 14.44
C GLY A 160 -34.72 -17.67 13.36
N MET A 161 -34.37 -17.67 12.06
CA MET A 161 -35.32 -18.04 11.00
C MET A 161 -35.17 -19.53 10.68
N LEU A 162 -36.20 -20.33 11.00
CA LEU A 162 -36.34 -21.70 10.51
C LEU A 162 -36.63 -21.65 9.01
N VAL A 163 -35.58 -21.55 8.20
CA VAL A 163 -35.67 -21.86 6.77
C VAL A 163 -35.70 -23.39 6.65
N GLY A 164 -36.66 -23.94 5.92
CA GLY A 164 -37.05 -25.35 6.00
C GLY A 164 -35.90 -26.35 5.75
N PRO A 165 -36.02 -27.60 6.24
CA PRO A 165 -34.95 -28.60 6.29
C PRO A 165 -34.48 -29.16 4.93
N GLN A 166 -34.88 -28.56 3.80
CA GLN A 166 -34.52 -28.96 2.45
C GLN A 166 -33.54 -27.99 1.76
N ASP A 167 -33.32 -26.79 2.31
CA ASP A 167 -32.49 -25.76 1.68
C ASP A 167 -31.20 -25.57 2.50
N GLY A 168 -30.18 -26.36 2.18
CA GLY A 168 -28.90 -26.36 2.88
C GLY A 168 -28.34 -24.95 3.07
N ASN A 169 -27.99 -24.59 4.32
CA ASN A 169 -27.10 -23.50 4.73
C ASN A 169 -26.94 -22.36 3.71
N HIS A 170 -28.02 -21.63 3.40
CA HIS A 170 -27.98 -20.51 2.46
C HIS A 170 -27.32 -19.30 3.15
N ALA A 171 -25.99 -19.28 3.18
CA ALA A 171 -25.23 -18.07 3.44
C ALA A 171 -25.51 -17.11 2.27
N ILE A 172 -26.18 -16.00 2.55
CA ILE A 172 -26.40 -14.96 1.55
C ILE A 172 -25.29 -13.93 1.68
N LYS A 173 -24.73 -13.50 0.55
CA LYS A 173 -23.66 -12.51 0.54
C LYS A 173 -24.16 -11.15 1.00
N LEU A 174 -23.34 -10.44 1.76
CA LEU A 174 -23.69 -9.17 2.36
C LEU A 174 -23.96 -8.12 1.27
N ASP A 175 -23.17 -8.12 0.21
CA ASP A 175 -23.33 -7.23 -0.95
C ASP A 175 -24.70 -7.35 -1.66
N GLN A 176 -25.36 -8.51 -1.58
CA GLN A 176 -26.65 -8.78 -2.22
C GLN A 176 -27.86 -8.28 -1.41
N ILE A 177 -27.72 -8.20 -0.08
CA ILE A 177 -28.85 -7.90 0.82
C ILE A 177 -28.66 -6.58 1.59
N PHE A 178 -27.47 -6.00 1.55
CA PHE A 178 -27.16 -4.80 2.30
C PHE A 178 -27.85 -3.57 1.69
N VAL A 179 -28.69 -2.93 2.49
CA VAL A 179 -29.29 -1.65 2.16
C VAL A 179 -28.51 -0.56 2.89
N MET A 180 -27.89 0.34 2.14
CA MET A 180 -27.07 1.43 2.69
C MET A 180 -27.91 2.32 3.63
N PRO A 181 -27.60 2.38 4.93
CA PRO A 181 -28.36 3.20 5.87
C PRO A 181 -28.05 4.69 5.68
N GLU A 182 -29.01 5.53 6.06
CA GLU A 182 -28.76 6.95 6.28
C GLU A 182 -27.93 7.13 7.56
N VAL A 183 -26.91 8.00 7.51
CA VAL A 183 -26.12 8.38 8.67
C VAL A 183 -26.24 9.88 8.92
N GLU A 184 -26.31 10.24 10.20
CA GLU A 184 -26.33 11.63 10.64
C GLU A 184 -24.92 12.04 11.10
N VAL A 185 -24.46 13.20 10.63
CA VAL A 185 -23.14 13.72 10.99
C VAL A 185 -23.27 14.67 12.18
N LEU A 186 -22.78 14.25 13.33
CA LEU A 186 -22.67 15.09 14.51
C LEU A 186 -21.38 15.92 14.42
N HIS A 187 -21.51 17.23 14.18
CA HIS A 187 -20.37 18.14 14.30
C HIS A 187 -20.21 18.52 15.77
N PRO A 188 -19.03 18.36 16.39
CA PRO A 188 -18.79 18.94 17.70
C PRO A 188 -18.90 20.48 17.56
N PRO A 189 -19.44 21.19 18.57
CA PRO A 189 -19.43 22.64 18.57
C PRO A 189 -17.98 23.12 18.42
N SER A 190 -17.78 24.18 17.63
CA SER A 190 -16.48 24.76 17.23
C SER A 190 -15.58 25.26 18.37
N SER A 191 -15.93 24.95 19.62
CA SER A 191 -15.24 25.36 20.85
C SER A 191 -14.73 24.19 21.71
N GLN A 192 -14.94 22.93 21.32
CA GLN A 192 -14.34 21.80 22.02
C GLN A 192 -13.11 21.30 21.26
N ARG A 193 -11.94 21.51 21.87
CA ARG A 193 -10.67 20.89 21.45
C ARG A 193 -10.89 19.39 21.27
N PRO A 194 -10.24 18.73 20.29
CA PRO A 194 -10.25 17.28 20.22
C PRO A 194 -9.77 16.78 21.58
N VAL A 195 -10.54 15.90 22.20
CA VAL A 195 -10.03 15.12 23.33
C VAL A 195 -8.91 14.27 22.75
N GLU A 196 -7.69 14.81 22.80
CA GLU A 196 -6.49 14.01 22.66
C GLU A 196 -6.66 12.86 23.64
N LEU A 197 -6.63 11.64 23.09
CA LEU A 197 -6.69 10.40 23.83
C LEU A 197 -5.70 10.47 24.99
N ARG A 198 -6.18 10.85 26.18
CA ARG A 198 -5.57 10.37 27.41
C ARG A 198 -5.60 8.86 27.29
N ALA A 199 -4.43 8.26 27.43
CA ALA A 199 -4.18 6.84 27.42
C ALA A 199 -5.38 6.05 27.94
N PHE A 200 -5.81 5.05 27.17
CA PHE A 200 -6.81 4.07 27.57
C PHE A 200 -6.45 3.51 28.96
N HIS A 201 -7.03 4.09 30.01
CA HIS A 201 -7.05 3.52 31.35
C HIS A 201 -8.42 2.86 31.53
N PRO A 202 -8.52 1.59 31.97
CA PRO A 202 -9.77 0.81 31.88
C PRO A 202 -10.88 1.22 32.85
N GLN A 203 -10.78 2.37 33.50
CA GLN A 203 -11.72 2.77 34.57
C GLN A 203 -12.08 4.25 34.44
N VAL A 204 -12.89 4.57 33.44
CA VAL A 204 -13.61 5.85 33.41
C VAL A 204 -15.08 5.54 33.27
N ALA A 205 -15.81 5.64 34.38
CA ALA A 205 -17.26 5.68 34.36
C ALA A 205 -17.71 6.82 33.43
N LEU A 206 -18.47 6.48 32.39
CA LEU A 206 -19.12 7.46 31.53
C LEU A 206 -19.99 8.35 32.43
N PRO A 207 -19.83 9.69 32.39
CA PRO A 207 -20.68 10.56 33.18
C PRO A 207 -22.12 10.42 32.71
N ASP A 208 -23.02 10.30 33.69
CA ASP A 208 -24.47 10.11 33.58
C ASP A 208 -25.18 11.39 33.07
N GLN A 209 -24.64 12.01 32.02
CA GLN A 209 -25.22 13.17 31.37
C GLN A 209 -25.95 12.71 30.12
N SER A 210 -27.28 12.78 30.20
CA SER A 210 -28.18 12.74 29.06
C SER A 210 -27.68 13.66 27.95
N TRP A 211 -27.05 13.08 26.94
CA TRP A 211 -26.67 13.77 25.70
C TRP A 211 -27.97 14.23 25.03
N GLN A 212 -28.32 15.51 25.18
CA GLN A 212 -29.36 16.11 24.35
C GLN A 212 -28.71 16.62 23.06
N PRO A 213 -29.16 16.18 21.87
CA PRO A 213 -28.68 16.73 20.61
C PRO A 213 -29.12 18.20 20.53
N LEU A 214 -28.19 19.13 20.77
CA LEU A 214 -28.44 20.56 20.59
C LEU A 214 -28.52 20.85 19.09
N ARG A 215 -29.68 21.34 18.62
CA ARG A 215 -30.05 21.70 17.23
C ARG A 215 -28.85 21.69 16.26
N THR A 216 -28.58 20.51 15.72
CA THR A 216 -27.62 20.29 14.64
C THR A 216 -28.27 20.66 13.31
N GLN A 217 -27.50 21.27 12.41
CA GLN A 217 -27.84 21.19 10.98
C GLN A 217 -27.66 19.73 10.56
N THR A 218 -28.70 18.93 10.77
CA THR A 218 -28.71 17.51 10.46
C THR A 218 -28.80 17.37 8.94
N VAL A 219 -27.67 17.09 8.30
CA VAL A 219 -27.65 16.71 6.89
C VAL A 219 -27.64 15.19 6.85
N LYS A 220 -28.75 14.60 6.40
CA LYS A 220 -28.80 13.18 6.08
C LYS A 220 -27.84 12.90 4.92
N LYS A 221 -26.88 12.02 5.15
CA LYS A 221 -25.93 11.58 4.13
C LYS A 221 -25.90 10.05 4.13
N THR A 222 -25.58 9.45 2.99
CA THR A 222 -25.13 8.05 2.99
C THR A 222 -23.72 7.98 3.57
N LEU A 223 -23.30 6.82 4.10
CA LEU A 223 -21.92 6.65 4.57
C LEU A 223 -20.91 6.98 3.45
N ALA A 224 -21.23 6.62 2.21
CA ALA A 224 -20.43 6.98 1.04
C ALA A 224 -20.29 8.49 0.86
N GLN A 225 -21.39 9.25 0.96
CA GLN A 225 -21.36 10.72 0.91
C GLN A 225 -20.60 11.34 2.09
N TYR A 226 -20.63 10.70 3.27
CA TYR A 226 -19.82 11.12 4.40
C TYR A 226 -18.33 10.86 4.16
N LEU A 227 -17.94 9.63 3.76
CA LEU A 227 -16.55 9.28 3.46
C LEU A 227 -15.99 10.15 2.32
N LEU A 228 -16.79 10.46 1.31
CA LEU A 228 -16.48 11.46 0.26
C LEU A 228 -16.31 12.87 0.81
N ALA A 229 -17.18 13.32 1.71
CA ALA A 229 -17.02 14.63 2.35
C ALA A 229 -15.77 14.66 3.26
N VAL A 230 -15.42 13.53 3.89
CA VAL A 230 -14.17 13.38 4.63
C VAL A 230 -12.96 13.34 3.70
N LYS A 231 -13.08 12.97 2.41
CA LYS A 231 -11.99 13.19 1.42
C LYS A 231 -11.65 14.66 1.26
N THR A 232 -12.60 15.60 1.44
CA THR A 232 -12.26 17.05 1.49
C THR A 232 -11.50 17.47 2.76
N TRP A 233 -11.25 16.56 3.71
CA TRP A 233 -10.28 16.76 4.80
C TRP A 233 -8.84 16.39 4.43
N GLN A 234 -8.54 16.03 3.18
CA GLN A 234 -7.22 15.58 2.76
C GLN A 234 -6.51 16.59 1.86
N ALA A 235 -5.63 17.38 2.49
CA ALA A 235 -4.35 17.77 1.88
C ALA A 235 -3.31 18.24 2.92
N THR A 236 -3.68 18.77 4.10
CA THR A 236 -2.73 19.59 4.88
C THR A 236 -2.61 19.33 6.39
N SER A 237 -3.18 18.26 6.96
CA SER A 237 -3.14 18.08 8.44
C SER A 237 -2.97 16.63 8.90
N ALA A 238 -1.86 16.40 9.61
CA ALA A 238 -1.45 15.16 10.28
C ALA A 238 -2.08 15.00 11.68
N LYS A 239 -3.37 15.34 11.85
CA LYS A 239 -4.13 15.05 13.09
C LYS A 239 -4.92 13.75 12.93
N SER A 240 -5.00 12.96 14.01
CA SER A 240 -5.71 11.67 14.06
C SER A 240 -7.16 11.81 13.58
N ARG A 241 -7.50 10.99 12.58
CA ARG A 241 -8.78 11.03 11.83
C ARG A 241 -9.75 10.00 12.40
N ASN A 242 -9.97 10.04 13.70
CA ASN A 242 -10.81 9.05 14.39
C ASN A 242 -12.29 9.37 14.15
N VAL A 243 -13.04 8.40 13.64
CA VAL A 243 -14.49 8.49 13.47
C VAL A 243 -15.13 7.50 14.42
N ILE A 244 -16.15 7.96 15.16
CA ILE A 244 -16.92 7.11 16.06
C ILE A 244 -18.33 6.98 15.49
N LEU A 245 -18.75 5.75 15.21
CA LEU A 245 -20.10 5.44 14.75
C LEU A 245 -20.98 5.10 15.96
N LEU A 246 -21.98 5.95 16.22
CA LEU A 246 -22.94 5.78 17.32
C LEU A 246 -24.30 5.33 16.78
N GLY A 247 -25.06 4.61 17.60
CA GLY A 247 -26.39 4.13 17.24
C GLY A 247 -26.92 3.14 18.27
N ALA A 248 -28.24 2.98 18.31
CA ALA A 248 -28.91 2.04 19.22
C ALA A 248 -28.46 0.59 19.00
N PRO A 249 -28.60 -0.31 20.00
CA PRO A 249 -28.45 -1.74 19.79
C PRO A 249 -29.31 -2.22 18.61
N GLY A 250 -28.76 -3.06 17.73
CA GLY A 250 -29.46 -3.53 16.52
C GLY A 250 -29.54 -2.55 15.35
N SER A 251 -29.01 -1.32 15.46
CA SER A 251 -29.03 -0.33 14.36
C SER A 251 -28.12 -0.65 13.16
N GLY A 252 -27.53 -1.84 13.10
CA GLY A 252 -26.69 -2.28 11.98
C GLY A 252 -25.27 -1.69 11.93
N LYS A 253 -24.73 -1.12 13.02
CA LYS A 253 -23.37 -0.52 13.04
C LYS A 253 -22.27 -1.49 12.60
N THR A 254 -22.27 -2.69 13.17
CA THR A 254 -21.31 -3.74 12.84
C THR A 254 -21.49 -4.18 11.39
N THR A 255 -22.74 -4.39 10.95
CA THR A 255 -23.08 -4.74 9.57
C THR A 255 -22.60 -3.69 8.57
N LEU A 256 -22.72 -2.40 8.90
CA LEU A 256 -22.22 -1.31 8.08
C LEU A 256 -20.70 -1.34 7.95
N MET A 257 -19.97 -1.57 9.06
CA MET A 257 -18.51 -1.64 9.01
C MET A 257 -18.00 -2.88 8.27
N ASN A 258 -18.69 -3.99 8.47
CA ASN A 258 -18.48 -5.23 7.75
C ASN A 258 -18.67 -5.05 6.24
N TYR A 259 -19.75 -4.38 5.83
CA TYR A 259 -20.00 -4.05 4.43
C TYR A 259 -18.87 -3.20 3.82
N VAL A 260 -18.41 -2.17 4.54
CA VAL A 260 -17.26 -1.35 4.09
C VAL A 260 -16.01 -2.20 3.87
N ALA A 261 -15.68 -3.08 4.82
CA ALA A 261 -14.52 -3.95 4.70
C ALA A 261 -14.64 -4.95 3.54
N VAL A 262 -15.82 -5.53 3.34
CA VAL A 262 -16.11 -6.44 2.22
C VAL A 262 -15.96 -5.72 0.88
N MET A 263 -16.53 -4.52 0.72
CA MET A 263 -16.40 -3.74 -0.53
C MET A 263 -14.94 -3.41 -0.83
N LEU A 264 -14.13 -3.09 0.19
CA LEU A 264 -12.69 -2.87 0.01
C LEU A 264 -11.94 -4.16 -0.34
N ALA A 265 -12.24 -5.27 0.32
CA ALA A 265 -11.62 -6.57 0.06
C ALA A 265 -11.97 -7.11 -1.35
N GLN A 266 -13.18 -6.85 -1.83
CA GLN A 266 -13.65 -7.17 -3.17
C GLN A 266 -13.18 -6.16 -4.24
N LYS A 267 -12.32 -5.20 -3.88
CA LYS A 267 -11.75 -4.18 -4.78
C LYS A 267 -12.82 -3.30 -5.45
N GLN A 268 -13.89 -2.98 -4.71
CA GLN A 268 -14.98 -2.09 -5.14
C GLN A 268 -15.11 -0.85 -4.21
N PRO A 269 -14.05 -0.05 -4.04
CA PRO A 269 -14.09 1.16 -3.20
C PRO A 269 -15.14 2.18 -3.67
N GLU A 270 -15.47 2.23 -4.96
CA GLU A 270 -16.47 3.11 -5.54
C GLU A 270 -17.90 2.82 -5.02
N ALA A 271 -18.21 1.57 -4.68
CA ALA A 271 -19.51 1.19 -4.11
C ALA A 271 -19.78 1.88 -2.76
N ILE A 272 -18.73 2.33 -2.08
CA ILE A 272 -18.77 3.09 -0.83
C ILE A 272 -18.25 4.52 -0.99
N GLY A 273 -18.14 5.03 -2.22
CA GLY A 273 -17.70 6.40 -2.52
C GLY A 273 -16.20 6.65 -2.35
N LEU A 274 -15.39 5.62 -2.13
CA LEU A 274 -13.94 5.75 -2.05
C LEU A 274 -13.31 5.78 -3.44
N ALA A 275 -12.05 6.23 -3.50
CA ALA A 275 -11.37 6.47 -4.78
C ALA A 275 -10.75 5.15 -5.24
N PRO A 276 -10.99 4.70 -6.50
CA PRO A 276 -10.50 3.42 -6.99
C PRO A 276 -9.00 3.40 -7.28
N ASP A 277 -8.37 4.57 -7.38
CA ASP A 277 -6.93 4.76 -7.62
C ASP A 277 -6.08 4.64 -6.34
N ILE A 278 -6.71 4.63 -5.17
CA ILE A 278 -6.02 4.45 -3.89
C ILE A 278 -5.98 2.95 -3.55
N ASP A 279 -4.79 2.46 -3.21
CA ASP A 279 -4.63 1.08 -2.74
C ASP A 279 -5.08 0.93 -1.27
N TRP A 280 -6.33 0.55 -1.06
CA TRP A 280 -6.93 0.39 0.27
C TRP A 280 -6.55 -0.95 0.92
N LEU A 281 -6.28 -0.93 2.23
CA LEU A 281 -6.14 -2.12 3.07
C LEU A 281 -7.00 -1.94 4.33
N PRO A 282 -8.25 -2.47 4.36
CA PRO A 282 -9.04 -2.50 5.59
C PRO A 282 -8.31 -3.29 6.68
N ILE A 283 -8.34 -2.83 7.93
CA ILE A 283 -7.89 -3.62 9.08
C ILE A 283 -9.07 -3.69 10.05
N LEU A 284 -9.62 -4.90 10.19
CA LEU A 284 -10.72 -5.18 11.12
C LEU A 284 -10.14 -5.69 12.44
N ILE A 285 -10.47 -5.02 13.53
CA ILE A 285 -10.14 -5.43 14.90
C ILE A 285 -11.45 -5.48 15.68
N ASP A 286 -11.93 -6.68 15.99
CA ASP A 286 -13.07 -6.83 16.87
C ASP A 286 -12.57 -6.90 18.32
N ILE A 287 -12.73 -5.80 19.06
CA ILE A 287 -12.23 -5.69 20.43
C ILE A 287 -12.83 -6.77 21.33
N ARG A 288 -14.04 -7.27 21.03
CA ARG A 288 -14.69 -8.31 21.85
C ARG A 288 -13.87 -9.61 21.90
N ASP A 289 -13.08 -9.88 20.87
CA ASP A 289 -12.27 -11.10 20.77
C ASP A 289 -10.99 -11.00 21.61
N TRP A 290 -10.73 -9.83 22.24
CA TRP A 290 -9.54 -9.51 23.01
C TRP A 290 -9.82 -9.16 24.48
N VAL A 291 -11.07 -9.29 24.93
CA VAL A 291 -11.45 -9.08 26.33
C VAL A 291 -11.48 -10.44 27.04
N GLU A 292 -10.41 -10.76 27.77
CA GLU A 292 -10.39 -11.78 28.84
C GLU A 292 -11.00 -11.23 30.13
#